data_AF-U4LKY4-F1
#
_entry.id   AF-U4LKY4-F1
#
_cell.length_a   1.000
_cell.length_b   1.000
_cell.length_c   1.000
_cell.angle_alpha   90.00
_cell.angle_beta   90.00
_cell.angle_gamma   90.00
#
_symmetry.space_group_name_H-M   'P 1'
#
loop_
_entity.id
_entity.type
_entity.pdbx_description
1 polymer ?
#
loop_
_entity_poly.entity_id
_entity_poly.type
_entity_poly.pdbx_seq_one_letter_code
_entity_poly.pdbx_strand_id
1 'polypeptide(L)'
;MDYMAGVRNLALEPLYESTVDWKRIIFFNDVFFDWRGVMALLTTEGEVVCSLDLDGGGLYDSWVLKDQCGGAVSLIWPYFWHPDDQRHVARLKPFEVGNCWNGIASLNALPFLNSSMSLFNISEPLRFPNNTAGCYQSECTALPLKLIDITKSDGPRAVIHPDVTVTYTKQWWNWYSVIMRLKIVEWWIDWVERPISWAWWPWLAPMTRWKGLDVEGEVECTIPSWDRCTR
;
A
#
# COMPACT_ATOMS: atom_id res chain seq x y z
N MET A 1 16.11 9.72 6.87
CA MET A 1 15.02 9.71 5.86
C MET A 1 15.24 10.76 4.77
N ASP A 2 15.85 11.92 5.07
CA ASP A 2 15.99 13.03 4.12
C ASP A 2 16.80 12.72 2.85
N TYR A 3 17.83 11.87 2.93
CA TYR A 3 18.64 11.52 1.76
C TYR A 3 17.79 10.85 0.66
N MET A 4 17.00 9.83 1.03
CA MET A 4 16.17 9.08 0.09
C MET A 4 15.01 9.92 -0.45
N ALA A 5 14.43 10.80 0.37
CA ALA A 5 13.45 11.79 -0.08
C ALA A 5 14.06 12.76 -1.10
N GLY A 6 15.27 13.25 -0.84
CA GLY A 6 16.02 14.14 -1.74
C GLY A 6 16.30 13.50 -3.10
N VAL A 7 16.80 12.26 -3.13
CA VAL A 7 17.08 11.54 -4.39
C VAL A 7 15.81 11.34 -5.21
N ARG A 8 14.67 10.99 -4.58
CA ARG A 8 13.39 10.86 -5.30
C ARG A 8 12.86 12.19 -5.80
N ASN A 9 13.03 13.26 -5.02
CA ASN A 9 12.66 14.60 -5.45
C ASN A 9 13.46 15.05 -6.67
N LEU A 10 14.77 14.74 -6.73
CA LEU A 10 15.61 14.98 -7.91
C LEU A 10 15.12 14.18 -9.12
N ALA A 11 14.78 12.90 -8.94
CA ALA A 11 14.24 12.08 -10.02
C ALA A 11 12.91 12.59 -10.58
N LEU A 12 12.11 13.28 -9.76
CA LEU A 12 10.84 13.88 -10.13
C LEU A 12 10.96 15.30 -10.69
N GLU A 13 12.15 15.92 -10.72
CA GLU A 13 12.31 17.29 -11.23
C GLU A 13 11.72 17.53 -12.63
N PRO A 14 11.93 16.65 -13.61
CA PRO A 14 11.35 16.82 -14.95
C PRO A 14 9.81 16.82 -14.95
N LEU A 15 9.18 16.19 -13.95
CA LEU A 15 7.73 16.13 -13.84
C LEU A 15 7.16 17.48 -13.39
N TYR A 16 7.81 18.17 -12.46
CA TYR A 16 7.33 19.46 -11.94
C TYR A 16 7.21 20.50 -13.05
N GLU A 17 8.15 20.49 -13.99
CA GLU A 17 8.23 21.43 -15.12
C GLU A 17 7.52 20.94 -16.38
N SER A 18 6.94 19.73 -16.34
CA SER A 18 6.25 19.14 -17.47
C SER A 18 5.00 19.94 -17.85
N THR A 19 4.85 20.24 -19.14
CA THR A 19 3.62 20.80 -19.71
C THR A 19 2.64 19.70 -20.16
N VAL A 20 3.07 18.44 -20.13
CA VAL A 20 2.23 17.27 -20.41
C VAL A 20 1.36 16.95 -19.20
N ASP A 21 0.08 16.73 -19.47
CA ASP A 21 -0.94 16.35 -18.48
C ASP A 21 -0.84 14.86 -18.12
N TRP A 22 0.19 14.52 -17.34
CA TRP A 22 0.36 13.18 -16.78
C TRP A 22 -0.77 12.87 -15.80
N LYS A 23 -1.30 11.63 -15.88
CA LYS A 23 -2.37 11.16 -14.99
C LYS A 23 -1.86 10.31 -13.84
N ARG A 24 -0.82 9.52 -14.08
CA ARG A 24 -0.25 8.58 -13.13
C ARG A 24 1.26 8.70 -13.07
N ILE A 25 1.82 8.57 -11.88
CA ILE A 25 3.24 8.29 -11.64
C ILE A 25 3.32 6.88 -11.12
N ILE A 26 4.28 6.09 -11.61
CA ILE A 26 4.50 4.75 -11.10
C ILE A 26 5.90 4.64 -10.49
N PHE A 27 5.95 4.11 -9.28
CA PHE A 27 7.19 3.78 -8.58
C PHE A 27 7.37 2.27 -8.55
N PHE A 28 8.59 1.83 -8.87
CA PHE A 28 9.00 0.44 -8.81
C PHE A 28 10.12 0.27 -7.79
N ASN A 29 9.95 -0.67 -6.88
CA ASN A 29 11.06 -1.28 -6.17
C ASN A 29 11.75 -2.33 -7.08
N ASP A 30 12.77 -2.99 -6.57
CA ASP A 30 13.51 -4.10 -7.19
C ASP A 30 12.75 -5.44 -7.10
N VAL A 31 11.51 -5.44 -7.58
CA VAL A 31 10.59 -6.57 -7.48
C VAL A 31 10.34 -7.27 -8.81
N PHE A 32 9.98 -8.55 -8.74
CA PHE A 32 9.40 -9.32 -9.84
C PHE A 32 7.89 -9.06 -9.92
N PHE A 33 7.40 -8.78 -11.13
CA PHE A 33 5.99 -8.45 -11.39
C PHE A 33 5.53 -8.92 -12.78
N ASP A 34 4.21 -8.96 -12.99
CA ASP A 34 3.60 -9.10 -14.31
C ASP A 34 3.15 -7.73 -14.83
N TRP A 35 3.41 -7.43 -16.11
CA TRP A 35 3.03 -6.15 -16.73
C TRP A 35 1.53 -5.90 -16.72
N ARG A 36 0.69 -6.95 -16.74
CA ARG A 36 -0.77 -6.81 -16.63
C ARG A 36 -1.17 -6.29 -15.26
N GLY A 37 -0.43 -6.69 -14.24
CA GLY A 37 -0.61 -6.16 -12.89
C GLY A 37 -0.30 -4.67 -12.82
N VAL A 38 0.78 -4.24 -13.47
CA VAL A 38 1.10 -2.80 -13.61
C VAL A 38 -0.04 -2.05 -14.30
N MET A 39 -0.59 -2.59 -15.38
CA MET A 39 -1.74 -1.98 -16.05
C MET A 39 -2.96 -1.90 -15.12
N ALA A 40 -3.24 -2.94 -14.33
CA ALA A 40 -4.33 -2.94 -13.36
C ALA A 40 -4.16 -1.84 -12.30
N LEU A 41 -2.93 -1.60 -11.80
CA LEU A 41 -2.65 -0.49 -10.87
C LEU A 41 -2.88 0.89 -11.50
N LEU A 42 -2.56 1.07 -12.79
CA LEU A 42 -2.75 2.34 -13.49
C LEU A 42 -4.24 2.63 -13.74
N THR A 43 -5.04 1.60 -14.01
CA THR A 43 -6.48 1.72 -14.33
C THR A 43 -7.39 1.70 -13.10
N THR A 44 -6.91 1.21 -11.96
CA THR A 44 -7.69 1.20 -10.72
C THR A 44 -7.84 2.62 -10.19
N GLU A 45 -9.05 2.96 -9.75
CA GLU A 45 -9.34 4.26 -9.16
C GLU A 45 -8.71 4.37 -7.77
N GLY A 46 -8.16 5.55 -7.47
CA GLY A 46 -7.52 5.84 -6.19
C GLY A 46 -6.41 6.88 -6.34
N GLU A 47 -6.18 7.69 -5.30
CA GLU A 47 -5.05 8.64 -5.29
C GLU A 47 -3.71 7.91 -5.23
N VAL A 48 -3.69 6.81 -4.47
CA VAL A 48 -2.56 5.90 -4.31
C VAL A 48 -3.08 4.49 -4.52
N VAL A 49 -2.52 3.74 -5.47
CA VAL A 49 -2.87 2.34 -5.72
C VAL A 49 -1.62 1.48 -5.68
N CYS A 50 -1.57 0.51 -4.79
CA CYS A 50 -0.38 -0.30 -4.55
C CYS A 50 -0.59 -1.79 -4.86
N SER A 51 0.48 -2.47 -5.23
CA SER A 51 0.52 -3.93 -5.25
C SER A 51 0.52 -4.54 -3.85
N LEU A 52 0.33 -5.86 -3.79
CA LEU A 52 0.58 -6.65 -2.59
C LEU A 52 2.00 -7.21 -2.66
N ASP A 53 2.86 -6.71 -1.77
CA ASP A 53 4.26 -7.09 -1.67
C ASP A 53 4.44 -8.30 -0.76
N LEU A 54 4.94 -9.40 -1.30
CA LEU A 54 5.15 -10.65 -0.58
C LEU A 54 6.61 -11.07 -0.67
N ASP A 55 7.18 -11.49 0.44
CA ASP A 55 8.48 -12.15 0.45
C ASP A 55 8.54 -13.22 1.52
N GLY A 56 9.32 -14.27 1.26
CA GLY A 56 9.31 -15.43 2.15
C GLY A 56 7.91 -16.04 2.23
N GLY A 57 7.46 -16.30 3.47
CA GLY A 57 6.15 -16.87 3.75
C GLY A 57 5.02 -15.86 4.02
N GLY A 58 5.22 -14.56 3.76
CA GLY A 58 4.28 -13.54 4.25
C GLY A 58 4.29 -12.21 3.51
N LEU A 59 3.48 -11.29 4.04
CA LEU A 59 3.42 -9.90 3.62
C LEU A 59 4.74 -9.21 3.95
N TYR A 60 5.33 -8.58 2.95
CA TYR A 60 6.48 -7.69 3.10
C TYR A 60 6.00 -6.23 3.19
N ASP A 61 6.85 -5.34 3.73
CA ASP A 61 6.56 -3.91 3.85
C ASP A 61 5.31 -3.58 4.71
N SER A 62 5.03 -4.38 5.75
CA SER A 62 3.87 -4.22 6.66
C SER A 62 3.92 -2.97 7.56
N TRP A 63 5.09 -2.36 7.71
CA TRP A 63 5.27 -1.09 8.42
C TRP A 63 4.73 0.12 7.65
N VAL A 64 4.72 0.09 6.31
CA VAL A 64 4.15 1.16 5.47
C VAL A 64 2.67 0.90 5.19
N LEU A 65 2.29 -0.36 4.98
CA LEU A 65 0.90 -0.75 4.77
C LEU A 65 0.10 -0.62 6.06
N LYS A 66 -1.01 0.13 5.99
CA LYS A 66 -1.92 0.31 7.12
C LYS A 66 -3.33 -0.08 6.69
N ASP A 67 -4.07 -0.78 7.55
CA ASP A 67 -5.45 -1.18 7.26
C ASP A 67 -6.38 0.02 7.07
N GLN A 68 -7.65 -0.16 6.69
CA GLN A 68 -8.56 0.97 6.45
C GLN A 68 -8.74 1.96 7.63
N CYS A 69 -8.42 1.53 8.86
CA CYS A 69 -8.53 2.30 10.10
C CYS A 69 -7.18 2.87 10.58
N GLY A 70 -6.09 2.62 9.85
CA GLY A 70 -4.74 3.00 10.27
C GLY A 70 -4.04 2.10 11.26
N GLY A 71 -4.61 0.91 11.48
CA GLY A 71 -3.97 -0.16 12.21
C GLY A 71 -2.84 -0.82 11.42
N ALA A 72 -1.94 -1.46 12.17
CA ALA A 72 -0.96 -2.38 11.60
C ALA A 72 -1.64 -3.59 10.97
N VAL A 73 -0.98 -4.20 9.99
CA VAL A 73 -1.46 -5.37 9.25
C VAL A 73 -0.75 -6.64 9.72
N SER A 74 -1.32 -7.80 9.42
CA SER A 74 -0.72 -9.09 9.75
C SER A 74 0.35 -9.48 8.72
N LEU A 75 1.48 -10.03 9.18
CA LEU A 75 2.51 -10.60 8.30
C LEU A 75 2.05 -11.90 7.63
N ILE A 76 1.12 -12.61 8.27
CA ILE A 76 0.65 -13.92 7.82
C ILE A 76 -0.70 -13.78 7.15
N TRP A 77 -0.98 -14.67 6.19
CA TRP A 77 -2.28 -14.72 5.55
C TRP A 77 -3.39 -14.92 6.61
N PRO A 78 -4.50 -14.15 6.59
CA PRO A 78 -5.03 -13.31 5.50
C PRO A 78 -4.55 -11.84 5.46
N TYR A 79 -3.40 -11.53 6.06
CA TYR A 79 -2.68 -10.24 6.03
C TYR A 79 -3.36 -9.05 6.71
N PHE A 80 -4.66 -9.10 6.99
CA PHE A 80 -5.40 -8.03 7.66
C PHE A 80 -6.14 -8.58 8.87
N TRP A 81 -6.45 -7.72 9.84
CA TRP A 81 -7.17 -8.13 11.05
C TRP A 81 -8.69 -8.07 10.88
N HIS A 82 -9.19 -7.09 10.12
CA HIS A 82 -10.62 -6.89 9.93
C HIS A 82 -11.19 -7.94 8.94
N PRO A 83 -12.28 -8.65 9.28
CA PRO A 83 -12.83 -9.71 8.42
C PRO A 83 -13.24 -9.25 7.01
N ASP A 84 -13.57 -7.98 6.83
CA ASP A 84 -13.92 -7.43 5.51
C ASP A 84 -12.70 -7.35 4.60
N ASP A 85 -11.60 -6.77 5.11
CA ASP A 85 -10.32 -6.66 4.40
C ASP A 85 -9.76 -8.04 4.05
N GLN A 86 -9.86 -8.99 4.99
CA GLN A 86 -9.50 -10.39 4.75
C GLN A 86 -10.29 -11.00 3.58
N ARG A 87 -11.58 -10.67 3.46
CA ARG A 87 -12.42 -11.14 2.34
C ARG A 87 -12.04 -10.48 1.01
N HIS A 88 -11.53 -9.25 1.02
CA HIS A 88 -11.02 -8.60 -0.18
C HIS A 88 -9.73 -9.25 -0.67
N VAL A 89 -8.76 -9.47 0.23
CA VAL A 89 -7.53 -10.23 -0.07
C VAL A 89 -7.87 -11.63 -0.58
N ALA A 90 -8.77 -12.31 0.12
CA ALA A 90 -9.23 -13.64 -0.24
C ALA A 90 -9.76 -13.76 -1.68
N ARG A 91 -10.45 -12.72 -2.15
CA ARG A 91 -11.09 -12.68 -3.46
C ARG A 91 -10.26 -11.96 -4.52
N LEU A 92 -9.02 -11.61 -4.18
CA LEU A 92 -8.12 -10.82 -5.03
C LEU A 92 -8.77 -9.51 -5.52
N LYS A 93 -9.60 -8.89 -4.68
CA LYS A 93 -10.32 -7.65 -5.04
C LYS A 93 -9.63 -6.43 -4.46
N PRO A 94 -9.49 -5.34 -5.22
CA PRO A 94 -9.03 -4.06 -4.69
C PRO A 94 -9.94 -3.59 -3.55
N PHE A 95 -9.33 -2.96 -2.55
CA PHE A 95 -10.06 -2.36 -1.44
C PHE A 95 -9.28 -1.21 -0.84
N GLU A 96 -10.00 -0.32 -0.16
CA GLU A 96 -9.40 0.82 0.48
C GLU A 96 -8.60 0.41 1.70
N VAL A 97 -7.40 0.96 1.75
CA VAL A 97 -6.53 0.99 2.91
C VAL A 97 -6.37 2.46 3.25
N GLY A 98 -5.36 2.84 4.00
CA GLY A 98 -5.05 4.28 3.98
C GLY A 98 -3.64 4.68 4.28
N ASN A 99 -2.74 3.70 4.27
CA ASN A 99 -1.48 3.95 3.62
C ASN A 99 -0.98 2.69 2.90
N CYS A 100 -0.30 2.86 1.78
CA CYS A 100 0.40 1.77 1.09
C CYS A 100 1.54 2.30 0.22
N TRP A 101 2.50 1.41 -0.07
CA TRP A 101 3.53 1.60 -1.11
C TRP A 101 3.87 0.27 -1.76
N ASN A 102 4.27 -0.72 -0.94
CA ASN A 102 4.28 -2.16 -1.20
C ASN A 102 4.72 -2.57 -2.61
N GLY A 103 6.02 -2.47 -2.86
CA GLY A 103 6.71 -2.94 -4.05
C GLY A 103 6.48 -2.11 -5.32
N ILE A 104 5.23 -1.85 -5.69
CA ILE A 104 4.84 -0.98 -6.81
C ILE A 104 3.68 -0.09 -6.38
N ALA A 105 3.87 1.22 -6.53
CA ALA A 105 2.86 2.23 -6.20
C ALA A 105 2.54 3.09 -7.43
N SER A 106 1.25 3.22 -7.73
CA SER A 106 0.67 4.11 -8.74
C SER A 106 0.04 5.31 -8.03
N LEU A 107 0.55 6.52 -8.30
CA LEU A 107 0.11 7.76 -7.65
C LEU A 107 -0.61 8.65 -8.66
N ASN A 108 -1.57 9.45 -8.18
CA ASN A 108 -2.11 10.57 -8.95
C ASN A 108 -1.00 11.59 -9.23
N ALA A 109 -0.75 11.85 -10.51
CA ALA A 109 0.30 12.76 -10.93
C ALA A 109 -0.05 14.24 -10.75
N LEU A 110 -1.33 14.59 -10.70
CA LEU A 110 -1.77 15.99 -10.77
C LEU A 110 -1.14 16.89 -9.68
N PRO A 111 -1.05 16.48 -8.40
CA PRO A 111 -0.45 17.34 -7.37
C PRO A 111 1.05 17.59 -7.57
N PHE A 112 1.73 16.81 -8.42
CA PHE A 112 3.13 17.00 -8.78
C PHE A 112 3.32 17.94 -9.97
N LEU A 113 2.26 18.39 -10.64
CA LEU A 113 2.39 19.27 -11.81
C LEU A 113 2.21 20.74 -11.41
N ASN A 114 3.13 21.61 -11.86
CA ASN A 114 3.01 23.06 -11.66
C ASN A 114 1.68 23.62 -12.20
N SER A 115 1.20 23.10 -13.33
CA SER A 115 -0.05 23.52 -13.97
C SER A 115 -1.29 23.28 -13.10
N SER A 116 -1.22 22.32 -12.18
CA SER A 116 -2.36 21.83 -11.41
C SER A 116 -2.36 22.36 -9.97
N MET A 117 -1.39 23.18 -9.57
CA MET A 117 -1.29 23.74 -8.21
C MET A 117 -2.53 24.53 -7.79
N SER A 118 -3.12 25.29 -8.71
CA SER A 118 -4.32 26.09 -8.43
C SER A 118 -5.56 25.24 -8.11
N LEU A 119 -5.62 24.00 -8.63
CA LEU A 119 -6.73 23.08 -8.37
C LEU A 119 -6.74 22.60 -6.91
N PHE A 120 -5.57 22.48 -6.30
CA PHE A 120 -5.39 21.99 -4.94
C PHE A 120 -5.08 23.10 -3.92
N ASN A 121 -5.04 24.36 -4.36
CA ASN A 121 -4.67 25.52 -3.55
C ASN A 121 -3.30 25.35 -2.84
N ILE A 122 -2.31 24.81 -3.56
CA ILE A 122 -0.94 24.62 -3.09
C ILE A 122 0.01 25.64 -3.74
N SER A 123 1.04 26.07 -3.00
CA SER A 123 2.02 27.07 -3.48
C SER A 123 3.18 26.47 -4.28
N GLU A 124 3.41 25.17 -4.13
CA GLU A 124 4.47 24.42 -4.79
C GLU A 124 3.97 23.02 -5.17
N PRO A 125 4.55 22.38 -6.20
CA PRO A 125 4.24 20.99 -6.51
C PRO A 125 4.55 20.07 -5.33
N LEU A 126 3.77 19.00 -5.22
CA LEU A 126 3.98 17.97 -4.22
C LEU A 126 5.37 17.35 -4.37
N ARG A 127 6.10 17.30 -3.26
CA ARG A 127 7.43 16.71 -3.11
C ARG A 127 7.45 15.77 -1.93
N PHE A 128 8.36 14.80 -1.95
CA PHE A 128 8.65 13.98 -0.77
C PHE A 128 9.05 14.91 0.39
N PRO A 129 8.36 14.82 1.54
CA PRO A 129 8.66 15.65 2.68
C PRO A 129 10.01 15.25 3.29
N ASN A 130 10.77 16.24 3.77
CA ASN A 130 11.88 15.97 4.69
C ASN A 130 11.30 15.63 6.07
N ASN A 131 12.02 14.82 6.84
CA ASN A 131 11.59 14.39 8.15
C ASN A 131 11.76 15.52 9.17
N THR A 132 10.78 16.43 9.24
CA THR A 132 10.77 17.55 10.19
C THR A 132 10.02 17.26 11.47
N ALA A 133 9.23 16.18 11.50
CA ALA A 133 8.56 15.70 12.71
C ALA A 133 9.48 14.68 13.39
N GLY A 134 9.75 14.82 14.68
CA GLY A 134 10.63 13.91 15.44
C GLY A 134 10.09 12.48 15.61
N CYS A 135 9.37 11.94 14.63
CA CYS A 135 8.86 10.59 14.58
C CYS A 135 9.52 9.81 13.43
N TYR A 136 9.62 8.48 13.59
CA TYR A 136 10.22 7.59 12.61
C TYR A 136 9.16 7.18 11.60
N GLN A 137 9.21 7.75 10.39
CA GLN A 137 8.28 7.41 9.31
C GLN A 137 8.99 7.33 7.97
N SER A 138 8.78 6.25 7.22
CA SER A 138 9.29 6.12 5.85
C SER A 138 8.75 7.25 4.98
N GLU A 139 9.56 7.76 4.07
CA GLU A 139 9.09 8.69 3.03
C GLU A 139 7.99 8.07 2.15
N CYS A 140 7.97 6.74 2.05
CA CYS A 140 6.93 5.96 1.38
C CYS A 140 5.61 5.93 2.15
N THR A 141 5.61 6.33 3.43
CA THR A 141 4.41 6.58 4.22
C THR A 141 4.05 8.07 4.14
N ALA A 142 5.03 8.96 4.32
CA ALA A 142 4.78 10.40 4.41
C ALA A 142 4.25 11.02 3.11
N LEU A 143 4.76 10.59 1.94
CA LEU A 143 4.31 11.14 0.65
C LEU A 143 2.85 10.76 0.32
N PRO A 144 2.45 9.48 0.33
CA PRO A 144 1.05 9.12 0.04
C PRO A 144 0.05 9.80 0.97
N LEU A 145 0.39 9.98 2.25
CA LEU A 145 -0.46 10.70 3.20
C LEU A 145 -0.61 12.18 2.84
N LYS A 146 0.49 12.85 2.50
CA LYS A 146 0.45 14.25 2.06
C LYS A 146 -0.33 14.38 0.74
N LEU A 147 -0.20 13.41 -0.16
CA LEU A 147 -0.98 13.36 -1.41
C LEU A 147 -2.48 13.30 -1.10
N ILE A 148 -2.90 12.38 -0.24
CA ILE A 148 -4.30 12.17 0.16
C ILE A 148 -4.87 13.41 0.86
N ASP A 149 -4.09 14.07 1.72
CA ASP A 149 -4.53 15.27 2.45
C ASP A 149 -4.74 16.47 1.53
N ILE A 150 -3.93 16.60 0.48
CA ILE A 150 -4.03 17.68 -0.51
C ILE A 150 -5.19 17.45 -1.46
N THR A 151 -5.37 16.22 -1.94
CA THR A 151 -6.38 15.92 -2.96
C THR A 151 -7.80 15.91 -2.39
N LYS A 152 -7.97 15.57 -1.11
CA LYS A 152 -9.27 15.48 -0.41
C LYS A 152 -10.35 14.83 -1.28
N SER A 153 -10.01 13.74 -1.95
CA SER A 153 -10.90 13.09 -2.91
C SER A 153 -12.18 12.60 -2.24
N ASP A 154 -13.32 12.76 -2.92
CA ASP A 154 -14.58 12.09 -2.58
C ASP A 154 -14.53 10.58 -2.91
N GLY A 155 -13.56 10.16 -3.72
CA GLY A 155 -13.29 8.76 -4.09
C GLY A 155 -12.20 8.08 -3.25
N PRO A 156 -11.79 6.86 -3.64
CA PRO A 156 -10.81 6.06 -2.90
C PRO A 156 -9.48 6.79 -2.73
N ARG A 157 -8.97 6.82 -1.50
CA ARG A 157 -7.72 7.54 -1.17
C ARG A 157 -6.50 6.67 -1.44
N ALA A 158 -6.31 5.64 -0.61
CA ALA A 158 -5.32 4.60 -0.86
C ALA A 158 -6.02 3.27 -1.09
N VAL A 159 -5.58 2.53 -2.10
CA VAL A 159 -6.15 1.23 -2.49
C VAL A 159 -5.00 0.25 -2.61
N ILE A 160 -5.17 -0.94 -2.03
CA ILE A 160 -4.30 -2.07 -2.32
C ILE A 160 -4.99 -2.97 -3.33
N HIS A 161 -4.23 -3.51 -4.29
CA HIS A 161 -4.73 -4.42 -5.33
C HIS A 161 -4.14 -5.82 -5.11
N PRO A 162 -4.80 -6.72 -4.36
CA PRO A 162 -4.24 -8.02 -3.99
C PRO A 162 -3.96 -8.95 -5.19
N ASP A 163 -4.68 -8.75 -6.30
CA ASP A 163 -4.41 -9.46 -7.55
C ASP A 163 -3.05 -9.10 -8.18
N VAL A 164 -2.46 -7.95 -7.82
CA VAL A 164 -1.13 -7.56 -8.28
C VAL A 164 -0.13 -7.95 -7.21
N THR A 165 0.40 -9.16 -7.30
CA THR A 165 1.40 -9.66 -6.37
C THR A 165 2.81 -9.42 -6.89
N VAL A 166 3.67 -8.89 -6.03
CA VAL A 166 5.08 -8.62 -6.32
C VAL A 166 5.96 -9.23 -5.25
N THR A 167 7.19 -9.60 -5.60
CA THR A 167 8.13 -10.25 -4.68
C THR A 167 9.58 -9.95 -5.07
N TYR A 168 10.53 -10.10 -4.15
CA TYR A 168 11.95 -9.80 -4.39
C TYR A 168 12.76 -10.95 -5.00
N THR A 169 12.18 -12.16 -5.07
CA THR A 169 12.84 -13.31 -5.71
C THR A 169 11.91 -14.01 -6.69
N LYS A 170 12.49 -14.50 -7.79
CA LYS A 170 11.73 -15.25 -8.82
C LYS A 170 11.03 -16.49 -8.25
N GLN A 171 11.63 -17.14 -7.25
CA GLN A 171 11.05 -18.31 -6.60
C GLN A 171 9.72 -17.97 -5.92
N TRP A 172 9.71 -16.94 -5.08
CA TRP A 172 8.49 -16.49 -4.41
C TRP A 172 7.47 -15.92 -5.38
N TRP A 173 7.92 -15.20 -6.41
CA TRP A 173 7.03 -14.72 -7.46
C TRP A 173 6.29 -15.88 -8.15
N ASN A 174 7.02 -16.93 -8.55
CA ASN A 174 6.41 -18.12 -9.15
C ASN A 174 5.44 -18.80 -8.17
N TRP A 175 5.79 -18.88 -6.88
CA TRP A 175 4.93 -19.47 -5.88
C TRP A 175 3.59 -18.72 -5.76
N TYR A 176 3.64 -17.42 -5.49
CA TYR A 176 2.44 -16.63 -5.24
C TYR A 176 1.64 -16.26 -6.50
N SER A 177 2.32 -15.96 -7.60
CA SER A 177 1.68 -15.50 -8.84
C SER A 177 1.29 -16.63 -9.79
N VAL A 178 1.87 -17.83 -9.63
CA VAL A 178 1.57 -18.98 -10.50
C VAL A 178 0.97 -20.12 -9.70
N ILE A 179 1.70 -20.70 -8.74
CA ILE A 179 1.28 -21.92 -8.05
C ILE A 179 0.02 -21.69 -7.21
N MET A 180 -0.01 -20.64 -6.39
CA MET A 180 -1.15 -20.31 -5.53
C MET A 180 -2.41 -19.92 -6.32
N ARG A 181 -2.26 -19.58 -7.61
CA ARG A 181 -3.35 -19.17 -8.51
C ARG A 181 -3.79 -20.29 -9.47
N LEU A 182 -3.22 -21.48 -9.35
CA LEU A 182 -3.72 -22.64 -10.07
C LEU A 182 -5.12 -22.98 -9.54
N LYS A 183 -6.08 -23.22 -10.43
CA LYS A 183 -7.49 -23.48 -10.04
C LYS A 183 -7.65 -24.63 -9.05
N ILE A 184 -6.79 -25.65 -9.13
CA ILE A 184 -6.80 -26.77 -8.18
C ILE A 184 -6.29 -26.35 -6.79
N VAL A 185 -5.32 -25.45 -6.73
CA VAL A 185 -4.77 -24.90 -5.49
C VAL A 185 -5.76 -23.91 -4.87
N GLU A 186 -6.33 -23.00 -5.68
CA GLU A 186 -7.41 -22.11 -5.24
C GLU A 186 -8.59 -22.90 -4.67
N TRP A 187 -9.02 -23.96 -5.36
CA TRP A 187 -10.07 -24.85 -4.86
C TRP A 187 -9.69 -25.50 -3.51
N TRP A 188 -8.47 -26.04 -3.39
CA TRP A 188 -8.03 -26.62 -2.13
C TRP A 188 -8.00 -25.60 -0.99
N ILE A 189 -7.47 -24.41 -1.26
CA ILE A 189 -7.43 -23.30 -0.31
C ILE A 189 -8.85 -22.94 0.12
N ASP A 190 -9.77 -22.73 -0.83
CA ASP A 190 -11.14 -22.30 -0.56
C ASP A 190 -11.94 -23.32 0.26
N TRP A 191 -11.75 -24.61 -0.01
CA TRP A 191 -12.57 -25.67 0.59
C TRP A 191 -11.93 -26.37 1.79
N VAL A 192 -10.61 -26.24 1.99
CA VAL A 192 -9.89 -26.92 3.07
C VAL A 192 -9.18 -25.91 3.96
N GLU A 193 -8.26 -25.12 3.41
CA GLU A 193 -7.40 -24.26 4.22
C GLU A 193 -8.15 -23.08 4.83
N ARG A 194 -9.01 -22.39 4.07
CA ARG A 194 -9.76 -21.23 4.57
C ARG A 194 -10.73 -21.59 5.67
N PRO A 195 -11.58 -22.64 5.58
CA PRO A 195 -12.46 -23.01 6.68
C PRO A 195 -11.69 -23.32 7.97
N ILE A 196 -10.55 -24.02 7.86
CA ILE A 196 -9.67 -24.33 8.99
C ILE A 196 -9.08 -23.05 9.57
N SER A 197 -8.50 -22.20 8.71
CA SER A 197 -7.89 -20.93 9.12
C SER A 197 -8.91 -20.01 9.78
N TRP A 198 -10.11 -19.86 9.21
CA TRP A 198 -11.20 -19.05 9.79
C TRP A 198 -11.66 -19.60 11.15
N ALA A 199 -11.70 -20.92 11.33
CA ALA A 199 -12.05 -21.53 12.61
C ALA A 199 -10.97 -21.30 13.68
N TRP A 200 -9.69 -21.27 13.29
CA TRP A 200 -8.56 -21.14 14.22
C TRP A 200 -8.09 -19.69 14.42
N TRP A 201 -8.43 -18.78 13.51
CA TRP A 201 -8.01 -17.38 13.52
C TRP A 201 -8.32 -16.65 14.84
N PRO A 202 -9.51 -16.82 15.48
CA PRO A 202 -9.77 -16.18 16.77
C PRO A 202 -8.77 -16.56 17.87
N TRP A 203 -8.15 -17.74 17.77
CA TRP A 203 -7.18 -18.26 18.74
C TRP A 203 -5.73 -17.94 18.35
N LEU A 204 -5.40 -17.97 17.05
CA LEU A 204 -4.06 -17.68 16.53
C LEU A 204 -3.77 -16.18 16.45
N ALA A 205 -4.74 -15.36 16.04
CA ALA A 205 -4.55 -13.93 15.81
C ALA A 205 -3.93 -13.19 17.03
N PRO A 206 -4.37 -13.44 18.28
CA PRO A 206 -3.76 -12.81 19.46
C PRO A 206 -2.30 -13.21 19.69
N MET A 207 -1.88 -14.41 19.28
CA MET A 207 -0.51 -14.90 19.44
C MET A 207 0.44 -14.32 18.37
N THR A 208 -0.11 -13.98 17.21
CA THR A 208 0.65 -13.42 16.08
C THR A 208 0.76 -11.90 16.11
N ARG A 209 0.02 -11.24 17.01
CA ARG A 209 0.14 -9.80 17.26
C ARG A 209 1.42 -9.51 18.02
N TRP A 210 2.26 -8.66 17.46
CA TRP A 210 3.50 -8.23 18.08
C TRP A 210 3.21 -7.10 19.08
N LYS A 211 3.23 -7.43 20.38
CA LYS A 211 3.02 -6.44 21.44
C LYS A 211 4.20 -5.45 21.48
N GLY A 212 3.95 -4.24 20.99
CA GLY A 212 4.96 -3.20 20.79
C GLY A 212 4.71 -2.48 19.46
N LEU A 213 4.81 -3.20 18.34
CA LEU A 213 4.51 -2.64 17.01
C LEU A 213 3.00 -2.47 16.76
N ASP A 214 2.20 -3.47 17.18
CA ASP A 214 0.78 -3.55 16.79
C ASP A 214 -0.19 -3.01 17.86
N VAL A 215 0.30 -2.73 19.07
CA VAL A 215 -0.57 -2.46 20.23
C VAL A 215 -0.17 -1.22 21.03
N GLU A 216 1.12 -0.90 21.23
CA GLU A 216 1.46 0.15 22.23
C GLU A 216 2.91 0.68 22.31
N GLY A 217 3.75 0.59 21.28
CA GLY A 217 5.19 0.75 21.50
C GLY A 217 5.99 1.22 20.30
N GLU A 218 5.68 2.42 19.82
CA GLU A 218 6.64 3.45 19.40
C GLU A 218 5.84 4.75 19.17
N VAL A 219 6.49 5.91 19.16
CA VAL A 219 5.85 7.17 18.71
C VAL A 219 5.72 7.11 17.18
N GLU A 220 4.97 6.12 16.69
CA GLU A 220 4.58 6.05 15.30
C GLU A 220 3.67 7.25 15.05
N CYS A 221 3.97 8.04 14.00
CA CYS A 221 3.26 9.28 13.75
C CYS A 221 1.77 8.95 13.56
N THR A 222 0.95 9.22 14.58
CA THR A 222 -0.50 9.11 14.46
C THR A 222 -0.94 10.23 13.54
N ILE A 223 -1.32 9.89 12.32
CA ILE A 223 -1.80 10.88 11.35
C ILE A 223 -3.26 11.20 11.71
N PRO A 224 -3.55 12.39 12.25
CA PRO A 224 -4.86 12.68 12.85
C PRO A 224 -6.01 12.69 11.83
N SER A 225 -5.71 12.79 10.54
CA SER A 225 -6.70 12.93 9.46
C SER A 225 -7.36 11.61 9.03
N TRP A 226 -7.07 10.51 9.72
CA TRP A 226 -7.35 9.17 9.20
C TRP A 226 -8.10 8.21 10.15
N ASP A 227 -8.68 8.69 11.26
CA ASP A 227 -9.63 7.89 12.03
C ASP A 227 -10.98 7.82 11.28
N ARG A 228 -11.10 6.91 10.30
CA ARG A 228 -12.41 6.52 9.72
C ARG A 228 -13.20 5.59 10.64
N CYS A 229 -12.49 4.90 11.53
CA CYS A 229 -13.07 3.94 12.44
C CYS A 229 -13.07 4.54 13.85
N THR A 230 -14.22 4.52 14.53
CA THR A 230 -14.24 4.75 15.98
C THR A 230 -13.48 3.61 16.64
N ARG A 231 -12.36 3.94 17.31
CA ARG A 231 -11.55 2.97 18.07
C ARG A 231 -12.31 2.35 19.23
#